data_AF-A0A9W4S578-F1
#
_entry.id   AF-A0A9W4S578-F1
#
_cell.length_a   1.000
_cell.length_b   1.000
_cell.length_c   1.000
_cell.angle_alpha   90.00
_cell.angle_beta   90.00
_cell.angle_gamma   90.00
#
_symmetry.space_group_name_H-M   'P 1'
#
loop_
_entity.id
_entity.type
_entity.pdbx_description
1 polymer ?
#
loop_
_entity_poly.entity_id
_entity_poly.type
_entity_poly.pdbx_seq_one_letter_code
_entity_poly.pdbx_strand_id
1 'polypeptide(L)'
;MALPDLPPNYLKALELIDEAHKQDPRPSTAAADITFELHYAHKMTRWLAVRCPAAPPVLQLACRAQHFRRWEIPRNTYPMTRPGYLTWRAKLKSQAATQVAELLSSSAEIQ
;
A
#
# COMPACT_ATOMS: atom_id res chain seq x y z
N MET A 1 -20.55 0.74 2.98
CA MET A 1 -20.14 1.96 3.72
C MET A 1 -18.97 2.57 2.97
N ALA A 2 -18.98 3.89 2.77
CA ALA A 2 -17.90 4.63 2.12
C ALA A 2 -17.07 5.35 3.19
N LEU A 3 -15.78 5.56 2.93
CA LEU A 3 -14.91 6.36 3.78
C LEU A 3 -15.18 7.86 3.54
N PRO A 4 -14.80 8.74 4.49
CA PRO A 4 -14.90 10.18 4.30
C PRO A 4 -14.03 10.63 3.12
N ASP A 5 -14.51 11.66 2.42
CA ASP A 5 -13.76 12.26 1.31
C ASP A 5 -12.40 12.77 1.77
N LEU A 6 -11.42 12.62 0.87
CA LEU A 6 -10.05 13.04 1.11
C LEU A 6 -9.83 14.45 0.54
N PRO A 7 -9.05 15.31 1.24
CA PRO A 7 -8.57 16.56 0.66
C PRO A 7 -7.74 16.31 -0.62
N PRO A 8 -7.61 17.29 -1.54
CA PRO A 8 -6.95 17.10 -2.83
C PRO A 8 -5.53 16.53 -2.74
N ASN A 9 -4.72 17.00 -1.79
CA ASN A 9 -3.35 16.49 -1.59
C ASN A 9 -3.33 15.00 -1.15
N TYR A 10 -4.29 14.57 -0.34
CA TYR A 10 -4.43 13.17 0.06
C TYR A 10 -4.98 12.29 -1.07
N LEU A 11 -5.89 12.81 -1.91
CA LEU A 11 -6.34 12.11 -3.11
C LEU A 11 -5.16 11.87 -4.05
N LYS A 12 -4.35 12.90 -4.30
CA LYS A 12 -3.15 12.78 -5.13
C LYS A 12 -2.15 11.78 -4.57
N ALA A 13 -1.91 11.81 -3.27
CA ALA A 13 -1.07 10.85 -2.57
C ALA A 13 -1.56 9.41 -2.75
N LEU A 14 -2.88 9.20 -2.66
CA LEU A 14 -3.53 7.91 -2.84
C LEU A 14 -3.38 7.40 -4.28
N GLU A 15 -3.59 8.28 -5.28
CA GLU A 15 -3.38 7.98 -6.70
C GLU A 15 -1.94 7.54 -6.99
N LEU A 16 -0.94 8.25 -6.47
CA LEU A 16 0.47 7.88 -6.65
C LEU A 16 0.79 6.50 -6.06
N ILE A 17 0.21 6.18 -4.90
CA ILE A 17 0.35 4.85 -4.28
C ILE A 17 -0.30 3.77 -5.15
N ASP A 18 -1.50 4.04 -5.69
CA ASP A 18 -2.19 3.11 -6.57
C ASP A 18 -1.39 2.87 -7.87
N GLU A 19 -0.82 3.92 -8.47
CA GLU A 19 0.05 3.80 -9.64
C GLU A 19 1.31 2.98 -9.34
N ALA A 20 1.89 3.14 -8.15
CA ALA A 20 3.00 2.27 -7.73
C ALA A 20 2.54 0.82 -7.61
N HIS A 21 1.38 0.54 -7.02
CA HIS A 21 0.84 -0.82 -6.92
C HIS A 21 0.49 -1.47 -8.27
N LYS A 22 0.11 -0.69 -9.28
CA LYS A 22 -0.09 -1.18 -10.66
C LYS A 22 1.20 -1.68 -11.32
N GLN A 23 2.36 -1.40 -10.74
CA GLN A 23 3.64 -1.91 -11.24
C GLN A 23 3.95 -3.33 -10.74
N ASP A 24 3.13 -3.91 -9.86
CA ASP A 24 3.25 -5.33 -9.48
C ASP A 24 2.97 -6.23 -10.70
N PRO A 25 3.94 -7.04 -11.16
CA PRO A 25 3.76 -7.88 -12.35
C PRO A 25 2.79 -9.05 -12.13
N ARG A 26 2.39 -9.31 -10.88
CA ARG A 26 1.51 -10.43 -10.54
C ARG A 26 0.04 -10.02 -10.77
N PRO A 27 -0.74 -10.79 -11.53
CA PRO A 27 -2.17 -10.55 -11.64
C PRO A 27 -2.87 -10.87 -10.32
N SER A 28 -3.98 -10.20 -10.06
CA SER A 28 -4.87 -10.55 -8.96
C SER A 28 -5.55 -11.91 -9.19
N THR A 29 -5.85 -12.61 -8.10
CA THR A 29 -6.59 -13.88 -8.15
C THR A 29 -8.10 -13.68 -8.40
N ALA A 30 -8.61 -12.46 -8.26
CA ALA A 30 -10.03 -12.15 -8.41
C ALA A 30 -10.39 -11.60 -9.80
N ALA A 31 -9.44 -10.95 -10.49
CA ALA A 31 -9.63 -10.40 -11.83
C ALA A 31 -8.25 -10.19 -12.50
N ALA A 32 -8.16 -10.46 -13.80
CA ALA A 32 -6.89 -10.43 -14.53
C ALA A 32 -6.42 -9.02 -14.91
N ASP A 33 -7.31 -8.02 -14.86
CA ASP A 33 -7.10 -6.62 -15.23
C ASP A 33 -6.50 -5.76 -14.11
N ILE A 34 -6.43 -6.29 -12.89
CA ILE A 34 -5.89 -5.60 -11.72
C ILE A 34 -4.71 -6.37 -11.15
N THR A 35 -3.65 -5.65 -10.76
CA THR A 35 -2.48 -6.25 -10.15
C THR A 35 -2.75 -6.72 -8.72
N PHE A 36 -1.96 -7.67 -8.24
CA PHE A 36 -2.16 -8.30 -6.94
C PHE A 36 -2.14 -7.29 -5.78
N GLU A 37 -1.10 -6.45 -5.68
CA GLU A 37 -1.05 -5.46 -4.60
C GLU A 37 -2.13 -4.37 -4.72
N LEU A 38 -2.50 -3.91 -5.93
CA LEU A 38 -3.57 -2.91 -6.07
C LEU A 38 -4.91 -3.48 -5.61
N HIS A 39 -5.22 -4.71 -6.02
CA HIS A 39 -6.41 -5.41 -5.54
C HIS A 39 -6.40 -5.60 -4.01
N TYR A 40 -5.26 -5.99 -3.45
CA TYR A 40 -5.10 -6.12 -2.01
C TYR A 40 -5.35 -4.78 -1.30
N ALA A 41 -4.78 -3.69 -1.79
CA ALA A 41 -4.93 -2.35 -1.25
C ALA A 41 -6.40 -1.88 -1.27
N HIS A 42 -7.12 -2.09 -2.38
CA HIS A 42 -8.56 -1.85 -2.47
C HIS A 42 -9.36 -2.66 -1.45
N LYS A 43 -9.02 -3.95 -1.28
CA LYS A 43 -9.67 -4.82 -0.29
C LYS A 43 -9.46 -4.29 1.12
N MET A 44 -8.26 -3.80 1.45
CA MET A 44 -7.96 -3.24 2.76
C MET A 44 -8.71 -1.93 3.00
N THR A 45 -8.80 -1.04 2.00
CA THR A 45 -9.64 0.17 2.09
C THR A 45 -11.11 -0.17 2.32
N ARG A 46 -11.66 -1.20 1.66
CA ARG A 46 -13.04 -1.67 1.92
C ARG A 46 -13.21 -2.14 3.37
N TRP A 47 -12.25 -2.88 3.91
CA TRP A 47 -12.30 -3.32 5.31
C TRP A 47 -12.12 -2.17 6.30
N LEU A 48 -11.31 -1.16 5.97
CA LEU A 48 -11.18 0.05 6.76
C LEU A 48 -12.53 0.76 6.87
N ALA A 49 -13.27 0.89 5.75
CA ALA A 49 -14.60 1.49 5.74
C ALA A 49 -15.60 0.77 6.66
N VAL A 50 -15.46 -0.54 6.85
CA VAL A 50 -16.31 -1.36 7.75
C VAL A 50 -15.86 -1.20 9.21
N ARG A 51 -14.55 -1.19 9.46
CA ARG A 51 -13.98 -1.22 10.82
C ARG A 51 -13.85 0.16 11.46
N CYS A 52 -13.59 1.17 10.66
CA CYS A 52 -13.43 2.56 11.07
C CYS A 52 -14.03 3.47 9.99
N PRO A 53 -15.37 3.60 9.94
CA PRO A 53 -16.05 4.41 8.93
C PRO A 53 -15.68 5.90 8.99
N ALA A 54 -15.14 6.38 10.12
CA ALA A 54 -14.66 7.75 10.32
C ALA A 54 -13.12 7.85 10.24
N ALA A 55 -12.46 6.95 9.50
CA ALA A 55 -11.01 6.95 9.41
C ALA A 55 -10.47 8.29 8.85
N PRO A 56 -9.54 8.96 9.57
CA PRO A 56 -8.98 10.21 9.11
C PRO A 56 -8.12 10.01 7.85
N PRO A 57 -7.85 11.07 7.06
CA PRO A 57 -7.09 10.97 5.81
C PRO A 57 -5.76 10.21 5.91
N VAL A 58 -5.00 10.45 6.99
CA VAL A 58 -3.73 9.76 7.26
C VAL A 58 -3.91 8.25 7.38
N LEU A 59 -4.98 7.79 8.04
CA LEU A 59 -5.24 6.36 8.21
C LEU A 59 -5.70 5.71 6.89
N GLN A 60 -6.49 6.43 6.10
CA GLN A 60 -6.88 5.96 4.77
C GLN A 60 -5.65 5.79 3.86
N LEU A 61 -4.75 6.77 3.87
CA LEU A 61 -3.51 6.74 3.09
C LEU A 61 -2.56 5.63 3.58
N ALA A 62 -2.35 5.50 4.89
CA ALA A 62 -1.53 4.43 5.47
C ALA A 62 -2.09 3.04 5.17
N CYS A 63 -3.42 2.88 5.19
CA CYS A 63 -4.08 1.65 4.80
C CYS A 63 -3.87 1.37 3.30
N ARG A 64 -3.95 2.40 2.45
CA ARG A 64 -3.70 2.21 1.02
C ARG A 64 -2.26 1.84 0.72
N ALA A 65 -1.29 2.39 1.45
CA ALA A 65 0.13 2.06 1.36
C ALA A 65 0.51 0.69 1.97
N GLN A 66 -0.46 -0.09 2.50
CA GLN A 66 -0.14 -1.40 3.03
C GLN A 66 0.42 -2.30 1.92
N HIS A 67 1.55 -2.97 2.21
CA HIS A 67 2.29 -3.80 1.24
C HIS A 67 2.89 -3.03 0.05
N PHE A 68 3.11 -1.73 0.21
CA PHE A 68 3.80 -0.92 -0.78
C PHE A 68 5.07 -1.60 -1.30
N ARG A 69 5.10 -1.85 -2.62
CA ARG A 69 6.21 -2.48 -3.34
C ARG A 69 6.74 -3.79 -2.73
N ARG A 70 5.86 -4.53 -2.03
CA ARG A 70 6.24 -5.77 -1.34
C ARG A 70 6.77 -6.86 -2.28
N TRP A 71 6.30 -6.89 -3.53
CA TRP A 71 6.73 -7.87 -4.53
C TRP A 71 8.22 -7.75 -4.88
N GLU A 72 8.83 -6.58 -4.70
CA GLU A 72 10.25 -6.32 -4.98
C GLU A 72 11.18 -7.11 -4.05
N ILE A 73 10.70 -7.53 -2.88
CA ILE A 73 11.45 -8.37 -1.94
C ILE A 73 10.68 -9.68 -1.73
N PRO A 74 10.84 -10.67 -2.62
CA PRO A 74 10.18 -11.97 -2.48
C PRO A 74 10.53 -12.66 -1.16
N ARG A 75 9.57 -13.34 -0.53
CA ARG A 75 9.78 -14.03 0.76
C ARG A 75 10.89 -15.09 0.68
N ASN A 76 11.12 -15.70 -0.47
CA ASN A 76 12.15 -16.71 -0.69
C ASN A 76 13.59 -16.17 -0.78
N THR A 77 13.79 -14.85 -0.72
CA THR A 77 15.12 -14.24 -0.59
C THR A 77 15.68 -14.30 0.83
N TYR A 78 14.88 -14.76 1.81
CA TYR A 78 15.27 -14.94 3.21
C TYR A 78 15.05 -16.39 3.65
N PRO A 79 15.80 -16.92 4.64
CA PRO A 79 15.62 -18.27 5.15
C PRO A 79 14.16 -18.58 5.54
N MET A 80 13.68 -19.80 5.25
CA MET A 80 12.32 -20.27 5.60
C MET A 80 12.19 -20.67 7.07
N THR A 81 12.72 -19.81 7.94
CA THR A 81 12.66 -19.93 9.40
C THR A 81 11.90 -18.76 9.98
N ARG A 82 11.50 -18.87 11.25
CA ARG A 82 10.87 -17.76 11.98
C ARG A 82 11.77 -16.51 12.03
N PRO A 83 13.07 -16.60 12.36
CA PRO A 83 13.97 -15.45 12.29
C PRO A 83 14.04 -14.85 10.88
N GLY A 84 14.17 -15.67 9.83
CA GLY A 84 14.19 -15.19 8.45
C GLY A 84 12.92 -14.43 8.05
N TYR A 85 11.75 -14.90 8.49
CA TYR A 85 10.49 -14.18 8.28
C TYR A 85 10.45 -12.83 8.99
N LEU A 86 10.91 -12.76 10.24
CA LEU A 86 10.93 -11.51 11.01
C LEU A 86 11.86 -10.48 10.38
N THR A 87 13.06 -10.90 9.94
CA THR A 87 14.01 -10.03 9.24
C THR A 87 13.44 -9.51 7.93
N TRP A 88 12.86 -10.39 7.11
CA TRP A 88 12.19 -10.00 5.87
C TRP A 88 11.07 -8.98 6.11
N ARG A 89 10.20 -9.24 7.10
CA ARG A 89 9.09 -8.35 7.45
C ARG A 89 9.57 -6.99 7.94
N ALA A 90 10.64 -6.95 8.74
CA ALA A 90 11.24 -5.71 9.21
C ALA A 90 11.82 -4.89 8.05
N LYS A 91 12.53 -5.54 7.12
CA LYS A 91 13.04 -4.89 5.91
C LYS A 91 11.92 -4.29 5.06
N LEU A 92 10.85 -5.06 4.81
CA LEU A 92 9.67 -4.59 4.08
C LEU A 92 9.04 -3.36 4.73
N LYS A 93 8.87 -3.36 6.05
CA LYS A 93 8.30 -2.22 6.78
C LYS A 93 9.15 -0.96 6.58
N SER A 94 10.46 -1.08 6.75
CA SER A 94 11.38 0.05 6.59
C SER A 94 11.39 0.58 5.15
N GLN A 95 11.50 -0.31 4.16
CA GLN A 95 11.54 0.08 2.75
C GLN A 95 10.23 0.74 2.31
N ALA A 96 9.08 0.17 2.68
CA ALA A 96 7.78 0.75 2.37
C ALA A 96 7.62 2.16 2.95
N ALA A 97 8.02 2.36 4.22
CA ALA A 97 7.93 3.67 4.86
C ALA A 97 8.80 4.72 4.14
N THR A 98 10.06 4.38 3.84
CA THR A 98 10.98 5.26 3.12
C THR A 98 10.47 5.60 1.71
N GLN A 99 10.12 4.58 0.92
CA GLN A 99 9.71 4.80 -0.47
C GLN A 99 8.39 5.57 -0.57
N VAL A 100 7.43 5.33 0.33
CA VAL A 100 6.20 6.12 0.36
C VAL A 100 6.50 7.57 0.73
N ALA A 101 7.34 7.81 1.74
CA ALA A 101 7.71 9.18 2.11
C ALA A 101 8.40 9.93 0.96
N GLU A 102 9.33 9.27 0.26
CA GLU A 102 9.99 9.81 -0.93
C GLU A 102 9.00 10.08 -2.07
N LEU A 103 8.11 9.13 -2.37
CA LEU A 103 7.07 9.27 -3.40
C LEU A 103 6.20 10.49 -3.12
N LEU A 104 5.71 10.64 -1.89
CA LEU A 104 4.84 11.75 -1.51
C LEU A 104 5.57 13.09 -1.51
N SER A 105 6.86 13.10 -1.16
CA SER A 105 7.68 14.33 -1.19
C SER A 105 8.06 14.76 -2.60
N SER A 106 7.97 13.86 -3.58
CA SER A 106 8.34 14.15 -4.97
C SER A 106 7.29 14.96 -5.75
N SER A 107 6.07 15.09 -5.23
CA SER A 107 4.98 15.84 -5.86
C SER A 107 4.70 17.15 -5.12
N ALA A 108 4.81 18.27 -5.85
CA ALA A 108 4.47 19.60 -5.33
C ALA A 108 2.98 19.77 -4.98
N GLU A 109 2.11 18.88 -5.48
CA GLU A 109 0.67 18.88 -5.18
C GLU A 109 0.34 18.31 -3.78
N ILE A 110 1.33 17.69 -3.12
CA ILE A 110 1.16 17.02 -1.82
C ILE A 110 1.69 17.85 -0.65
N GLN A 111 2.67 18.73 -0.92
CA GLN A 111 3.31 19.65 0.03
C GLN A 111 2.33 20.75 0.49
#